data_AF-S7ZT67-F1
#
_entry.id   AF-S7ZT67-F1
#
_cell.length_a   1.000
_cell.length_b   1.000
_cell.length_c   1.000
_cell.angle_alpha   90.00
_cell.angle_beta   90.00
_cell.angle_gamma   90.00
#
_symmetry.space_group_name_H-M   'P 1'
#
loop_
_entity.id
_entity.type
_entity.pdbx_description
1 polymer ?
#
loop_
_entity_poly.entity_id
_entity_poly.type
_entity_poly.pdbx_seq_one_letter_code
_entity_poly.pdbx_strand_id
1 'polypeptide(L)'
;MQESKLRLREHIMNQIPKTITNFFLHTTGLAAIRILGDIPNSILDQTCYLDSIRPFVSKIEESLHDYQPDAQTRFLAVDIYPGKHSYFAVDVNNVDYVYENAHRDSPPIPVYVLRLSRNVKIFRKREIDGTIAERLADMHNGHGNDPLPLVDDHNQMMWYSRPRSLPS
;
A
#
# COMPACT_ATOMS: atom_id res chain seq x y z
N MET A 1 2.00 -26.06 10.31
CA MET A 1 2.23 -24.60 10.44
C MET A 1 2.33 -23.90 9.09
N GLN A 2 3.09 -24.43 8.11
CA GLN A 2 3.14 -23.93 6.73
C GLN A 2 1.78 -24.00 6.02
N GLU A 3 1.09 -25.14 6.13
CA GLU A 3 -0.19 -25.39 5.46
C GLU A 3 -1.31 -24.47 5.95
N SER A 4 -1.39 -24.22 7.26
CA SER A 4 -2.35 -23.28 7.85
C SER A 4 -2.11 -21.84 7.39
N LYS A 5 -0.84 -21.45 7.19
CA LYS A 5 -0.45 -20.16 6.64
C LYS A 5 -0.90 -20.01 5.18
N LEU A 6 -0.65 -21.03 4.35
CA LEU A 6 -1.06 -21.04 2.95
C LEU A 6 -2.59 -20.98 2.80
N ARG A 7 -3.32 -21.80 3.56
CA ARG A 7 -4.79 -21.76 3.56
C ARG A 7 -5.35 -20.40 3.97
N LEU A 8 -4.76 -19.75 4.97
CA LEU A 8 -5.17 -18.40 5.38
C LEU A 8 -4.87 -17.37 4.29
N ARG A 9 -3.68 -17.45 3.68
CA ARG A 9 -3.28 -16.58 2.57
C ARG A 9 -4.24 -16.71 1.39
N GLU A 10 -4.53 -17.92 0.95
CA GLU A 10 -5.49 -18.20 -0.13
C GLU A 10 -6.90 -17.70 0.22
N HIS A 11 -7.35 -17.95 1.45
CA HIS A 11 -8.65 -17.48 1.92
C HIS A 11 -8.78 -15.95 1.89
N ILE A 12 -7.71 -15.22 2.20
CA ILE A 12 -7.65 -13.76 2.10
C ILE A 12 -7.66 -13.34 0.62
N MET A 13 -6.79 -13.94 -0.20
CA MET A 13 -6.69 -13.63 -1.63
C MET A 13 -8.03 -13.78 -2.36
N ASN A 14 -8.80 -14.82 -2.02
CA ASN A 14 -10.10 -15.11 -2.63
C ASN A 14 -11.19 -14.09 -2.24
N GLN A 15 -11.02 -13.32 -1.16
CA GLN A 15 -11.97 -12.30 -0.75
C GLN A 15 -11.70 -10.93 -1.38
N ILE A 16 -10.46 -10.65 -1.79
CA ILE A 16 -10.05 -9.34 -2.33
C ILE A 16 -10.94 -8.88 -3.48
N PRO A 17 -11.21 -9.69 -4.53
CA PRO A 17 -11.99 -9.21 -5.66
C PRO A 17 -13.37 -8.73 -5.25
N LYS A 18 -14.10 -9.55 -4.49
CA LYS A 18 -15.43 -9.19 -4.00
C LYS A 18 -15.40 -7.94 -3.11
N THR A 19 -14.42 -7.82 -2.21
CA THR A 19 -14.30 -6.64 -1.33
C THR A 19 -14.02 -5.37 -2.13
N ILE A 20 -13.09 -5.42 -3.09
CA ILE A 20 -12.74 -4.29 -3.95
C ILE A 20 -13.92 -3.90 -4.83
N THR A 21 -14.51 -4.83 -5.58
CA THR A 21 -15.66 -4.53 -6.44
C THR A 21 -16.83 -3.96 -5.64
N ASN A 22 -17.18 -4.53 -4.49
CA ASN A 22 -18.25 -3.99 -3.64
C ASN A 22 -17.95 -2.57 -3.15
N PHE A 23 -16.69 -2.29 -2.79
CA PHE A 23 -16.30 -0.96 -2.36
C PHE A 23 -16.47 0.08 -3.48
N PHE A 24 -15.96 -0.21 -4.68
CA PHE A 24 -16.05 0.70 -5.81
C PHE A 24 -17.49 0.82 -6.38
N LEU A 25 -18.33 -0.22 -6.23
CA LEU A 25 -19.77 -0.14 -6.54
C LEU A 25 -20.51 0.88 -5.66
N HIS A 26 -20.12 1.00 -4.40
CA HIS A 26 -20.76 1.88 -3.43
C HIS A 26 -20.05 3.23 -3.26
N THR A 27 -18.94 3.44 -3.98
CA THR A 27 -18.16 4.67 -3.90
C THR A 27 -18.12 5.31 -5.30
N THR A 28 -19.09 6.18 -5.57
CA THR A 28 -19.23 6.84 -6.87
C THR A 28 -18.27 8.02 -7.03
N GLY A 29 -17.80 8.25 -8.25
CA GLY A 29 -17.05 9.46 -8.63
C GLY A 29 -15.71 9.62 -7.91
N LEU A 30 -15.00 8.52 -7.65
CA LEU A 30 -13.74 8.54 -6.92
C LEU A 30 -12.70 9.43 -7.60
N ALA A 31 -12.50 10.61 -6.99
CA ALA A 31 -11.25 11.36 -7.04
C ALA A 31 -10.08 10.49 -6.53
N ALA A 32 -8.86 11.01 -6.56
CA ALA A 32 -7.69 10.32 -6.05
C ALA A 32 -7.93 9.73 -4.63
N ILE A 33 -7.67 8.43 -4.45
CA ILE A 33 -7.70 7.76 -3.14
C ILE A 33 -6.42 6.97 -2.90
N ARG A 34 -6.17 6.66 -1.63
CA ARG A 34 -5.09 5.77 -1.20
C ARG A 34 -5.66 4.54 -0.53
N ILE A 35 -5.30 3.37 -1.04
CA ILE A 35 -5.53 2.10 -0.35
C ILE A 35 -4.29 1.82 0.50
N LEU A 36 -4.48 1.81 1.82
CA LEU A 36 -3.48 1.34 2.78
C LEU A 36 -3.78 -0.13 3.09
N GLY A 37 -3.00 -1.03 2.52
CA GLY A 37 -3.05 -2.45 2.86
C GLY A 37 -2.50 -2.69 4.26
N ASP A 38 -3.28 -3.34 5.12
CA ASP A 38 -2.88 -3.79 6.44
C ASP A 38 -2.78 -5.32 6.42
N ILE A 39 -1.55 -5.85 6.37
CA ILE A 39 -1.28 -7.26 6.14
C ILE A 39 -0.59 -7.94 7.32
N PRO A 40 -1.14 -9.05 7.85
CA PRO A 40 -0.48 -9.83 8.89
C PRO A 40 0.83 -10.44 8.41
N ASN A 41 1.92 -10.23 9.15
CA ASN A 41 3.23 -10.82 8.86
C ASN A 41 3.20 -12.35 8.85
N SER A 42 2.24 -12.96 9.54
CA SER A 42 2.05 -14.41 9.54
C SER A 42 1.75 -15.01 8.16
N ILE A 43 1.26 -14.22 7.21
CA ILE A 43 0.94 -14.66 5.83
C ILE A 43 1.96 -14.18 4.79
N LEU A 44 2.98 -13.45 5.21
CA LEU A 44 4.08 -12.96 4.38
C LEU A 44 5.29 -13.88 4.44
N ASP A 45 6.14 -13.82 3.43
CA ASP A 45 7.45 -14.43 3.48
C ASP A 45 8.43 -13.46 4.15
N GLN A 46 8.98 -13.88 5.29
CA GLN A 46 9.87 -13.03 6.08
C GLN A 46 11.26 -12.89 5.44
N THR A 47 11.62 -13.77 4.51
CA THR A 47 12.87 -13.64 3.75
C THR A 47 12.71 -12.75 2.52
N CYS A 48 11.48 -12.50 2.07
CA CYS A 48 11.20 -11.58 0.97
C CYS A 48 9.81 -10.95 1.09
N TYR A 49 9.72 -9.94 1.97
CA TYR A 49 8.46 -9.26 2.26
C TYR A 49 7.83 -8.65 1.01
N LEU A 50 8.59 -7.88 0.24
CA LEU A 50 8.09 -7.20 -0.96
C LEU A 50 7.47 -8.19 -1.97
N ASP A 51 8.20 -9.26 -2.32
CA ASP A 51 7.70 -10.26 -3.27
C ASP A 51 6.47 -10.98 -2.73
N SER A 52 6.39 -11.20 -1.42
CA SER A 52 5.21 -11.81 -0.82
C SER A 52 4.00 -10.87 -0.70
N ILE A 53 4.19 -9.55 -0.79
CA ILE A 53 3.14 -8.52 -0.82
C ILE A 53 2.62 -8.27 -2.23
N ARG A 54 3.49 -8.28 -3.25
CA ARG A 54 3.14 -8.00 -4.65
C ARG A 54 1.87 -8.72 -5.14
N PRO A 55 1.65 -10.02 -4.87
CA PRO A 55 0.43 -10.70 -5.29
C PRO A 55 -0.87 -10.09 -4.74
N PHE A 56 -0.86 -9.54 -3.53
CA PHE A 56 -2.04 -8.86 -2.97
C PHE A 56 -2.32 -7.55 -3.71
N VAL A 57 -1.26 -6.79 -4.00
CA VAL A 57 -1.35 -5.55 -4.78
C VAL A 57 -1.88 -5.85 -6.18
N SER A 58 -1.27 -6.80 -6.91
CA SER A 58 -1.74 -7.21 -8.24
C SER A 58 -3.20 -7.65 -8.21
N LYS A 59 -3.63 -8.37 -7.16
CA LYS A 59 -5.03 -8.78 -7.03
C LYS A 59 -5.99 -7.60 -6.86
N ILE A 60 -5.58 -6.57 -6.14
CA ILE A 60 -6.35 -5.33 -5.98
C ILE A 60 -6.44 -4.60 -7.32
N GLU A 61 -5.31 -4.47 -8.03
CA GLU A 61 -5.23 -3.79 -9.33
C GLU A 61 -6.05 -4.51 -10.40
N GLU A 62 -5.96 -5.83 -10.50
CA GLU A 62 -6.80 -6.67 -11.36
C GLU A 62 -8.29 -6.46 -11.07
N SER A 63 -8.67 -6.55 -9.78
CA SER A 63 -10.08 -6.42 -9.37
C SER A 63 -10.64 -5.02 -9.63
N LEU A 64 -9.79 -4.00 -9.55
CA LEU A 64 -10.14 -2.63 -9.88
C LEU A 64 -10.26 -2.48 -11.40
N HIS A 65 -9.32 -3.01 -12.17
CA HIS A 65 -9.35 -2.95 -13.64
C HIS A 65 -10.58 -3.66 -14.22
N ASP A 66 -10.97 -4.80 -13.66
CA ASP A 66 -12.20 -5.52 -14.05
C ASP A 66 -13.47 -4.67 -13.84
N TYR A 67 -13.46 -3.76 -12.86
CA TYR A 67 -14.60 -2.89 -12.54
C TYR A 67 -14.53 -1.53 -13.26
N GLN A 68 -13.36 -0.91 -13.28
CA GLN A 68 -13.07 0.40 -13.84
C GLN A 68 -11.76 0.32 -14.64
N PRO A 69 -11.82 -0.09 -15.92
CA PRO A 69 -10.63 -0.32 -16.75
C PRO A 69 -9.70 0.90 -16.88
N ASP A 70 -10.27 2.11 -16.83
CA ASP A 70 -9.54 3.37 -16.94
C ASP A 70 -8.91 3.84 -15.61
N ALA A 71 -9.13 3.11 -14.51
CA ALA A 71 -8.54 3.47 -13.23
C ALA A 71 -7.02 3.33 -13.28
N GLN A 72 -6.31 4.37 -12.87
CA GLN A 72 -4.85 4.36 -12.79
C GLN A 72 -4.42 3.98 -11.38
N THR A 73 -3.56 2.97 -11.26
CA THR A 73 -2.98 2.56 -9.98
C THR A 73 -1.50 2.89 -9.90
N ARG A 74 -1.01 3.12 -8.69
CA ARG A 74 0.42 3.27 -8.43
C ARG A 74 0.79 2.64 -7.09
N PHE A 75 1.57 1.57 -7.13
CA PHE A 75 2.14 0.96 -5.93
C PHE A 75 3.29 1.81 -5.40
N LEU A 76 3.02 2.59 -4.34
CA LEU A 76 3.93 3.62 -3.84
C LEU A 76 4.97 3.07 -2.88
N ALA A 77 4.55 2.31 -1.88
CA ALA A 77 5.45 1.99 -0.78
C ALA A 77 5.05 0.73 -0.03
N VAL A 78 6.02 0.14 0.64
CA VAL A 78 5.89 -0.92 1.62
C VAL A 78 6.61 -0.49 2.90
N ASP A 79 5.92 -0.62 4.02
CA ASP A 79 6.44 -0.29 5.34
C ASP A 79 6.36 -1.54 6.22
N ILE A 80 7.51 -2.16 6.49
CA ILE A 80 7.61 -3.48 7.14
C ILE A 80 7.97 -3.26 8.60
N TYR A 81 7.12 -3.72 9.53
CA TYR A 81 7.36 -3.60 10.95
C TYR A 81 7.64 -4.94 11.62
N PRO A 82 8.53 -4.97 12.63
CA PRO A 82 8.65 -6.13 13.50
C PRO A 82 7.32 -6.35 14.23
N GLY A 83 6.93 -7.61 14.36
CA GLY A 83 5.71 -8.02 15.03
C GLY A 83 4.61 -8.46 14.06
N LYS A 84 3.40 -7.93 14.22
CA LYS A 84 2.19 -8.59 13.70
C LYS A 84 1.83 -8.20 12.27
N HIS A 85 2.10 -6.98 11.84
CA HIS A 85 1.58 -6.44 10.58
C HIS A 85 2.64 -5.61 9.85
N SER A 86 2.54 -5.62 8.53
CA SER A 86 3.23 -4.72 7.61
C SER A 86 2.19 -4.00 6.76
N TYR A 87 2.62 -2.94 6.09
CA TYR A 87 1.72 -2.07 5.35
C TYR A 87 2.20 -1.85 3.93
N PHE A 88 1.26 -1.60 3.02
CA PHE A 88 1.56 -1.15 1.67
C PHE A 88 0.60 -0.05 1.23
N ALA A 89 1.06 0.85 0.37
CA ALA A 89 0.26 1.95 -0.16
C ALA A 89 0.09 1.82 -1.67
N VAL A 90 -1.16 1.82 -2.13
CA VAL A 90 -1.53 1.91 -3.54
C VAL A 90 -2.41 3.13 -3.74
N ASP A 91 -1.96 4.05 -4.59
CA ASP A 91 -2.79 5.17 -5.00
C ASP A 91 -3.65 4.75 -6.18
N VAL A 92 -4.90 5.23 -6.20
CA VAL A 92 -5.87 5.04 -7.27
C VAL A 92 -6.31 6.41 -7.76
N ASN A 93 -6.25 6.63 -9.08
CA ASN A 93 -6.61 7.87 -9.77
C ASN A 93 -5.89 9.13 -9.24
N ASN A 94 -4.71 8.96 -8.61
CA ASN A 94 -3.83 10.07 -8.28
C ASN A 94 -3.00 10.47 -9.51
N VAL A 95 -3.69 11.10 -10.47
CA VAL A 95 -3.14 11.51 -11.78
C VAL A 95 -2.15 12.66 -11.66
N ASP A 96 -2.31 13.50 -10.64
CA ASP A 96 -1.45 14.66 -10.37
C ASP A 96 -0.21 14.30 -9.52
N TYR A 97 0.03 13.01 -9.29
CA TYR A 97 1.19 12.54 -8.56
C TYR A 97 2.49 12.83 -9.35
N VAL A 98 3.35 13.67 -8.76
CA VAL A 98 4.68 14.00 -9.31
C VAL A 98 5.76 13.41 -8.41
N TYR A 99 6.42 12.35 -8.88
CA TYR A 99 7.40 11.60 -8.10
C TYR A 99 8.55 12.48 -7.58
N GLU A 100 9.01 13.42 -8.40
CA GLU A 100 10.12 14.33 -8.12
C GLU A 100 9.83 15.22 -6.91
N ASN A 101 8.57 15.63 -6.75
CA ASN A 101 8.12 16.53 -5.69
C ASN A 101 7.47 15.81 -4.51
N ALA A 102 7.26 14.49 -4.57
CA ALA A 102 6.52 13.73 -3.55
C ALA A 102 7.09 13.84 -2.12
N HIS A 103 8.37 14.22 -1.96
CA HIS A 103 9.01 14.50 -0.67
C HIS A 103 8.66 15.88 -0.05
N ARG A 104 8.05 16.78 -0.82
CA ARG A 104 7.65 18.14 -0.42
C ARG A 104 6.15 18.34 -0.53
N ASP A 105 5.60 17.84 -1.62
CA ASP A 105 4.20 18.03 -2.02
C ASP A 105 3.47 16.69 -1.92
N SER A 106 3.10 16.31 -0.70
CA SER A 106 2.28 15.12 -0.44
C SER A 106 0.94 15.58 0.12
N PRO A 107 -0.01 15.99 -0.74
CA PRO A 107 -1.32 16.40 -0.28
C PRO A 107 -2.03 15.22 0.40
N PRO A 108 -2.80 15.47 1.47
CA PRO A 108 -3.62 14.43 2.07
C PRO A 108 -4.69 13.98 1.07
N ILE A 109 -4.59 12.73 0.62
CA ILE A 109 -5.63 12.08 -0.18
C ILE A 109 -6.45 11.13 0.71
N PRO A 110 -7.76 10.95 0.45
CA PRO A 110 -8.59 10.04 1.24
C PRO A 110 -8.00 8.63 1.37
N VAL A 111 -7.66 8.22 2.59
CA VAL A 111 -7.13 6.89 2.89
C VAL A 111 -8.25 5.91 3.22
N TYR A 112 -8.21 4.76 2.55
CA TYR A 112 -9.03 3.59 2.84
C TYR A 112 -8.13 2.44 3.28
N VAL A 113 -8.39 1.89 4.47
CA VAL A 113 -7.61 0.78 5.00
C VAL A 113 -8.20 -0.53 4.49
N LEU A 114 -7.42 -1.28 3.72
CA LEU A 114 -7.75 -2.64 3.31
C LEU A 114 -7.11 -3.62 4.31
N ARG A 115 -7.92 -4.10 5.26
CA ARG A 115 -7.48 -5.03 6.27
C ARG A 115 -7.50 -6.47 5.74
N LEU A 116 -6.32 -7.04 5.51
CA LEU A 116 -6.12 -8.39 4.98
C LEU A 116 -6.09 -9.42 6.11
N SER A 117 -7.23 -9.56 6.79
CA SER A 117 -7.45 -10.55 7.85
C SER A 117 -8.36 -11.68 7.38
N ARG A 118 -8.70 -12.64 8.25
CA ARG A 118 -9.69 -13.70 7.94
C ARG A 118 -10.98 -13.16 7.30
N ASN A 119 -11.41 -11.97 7.70
CA ASN A 119 -12.49 -11.25 7.04
C ASN A 119 -11.90 -9.99 6.39
N VAL A 120 -11.78 -10.00 5.06
CA VAL A 120 -11.18 -8.88 4.32
C VAL A 120 -12.18 -7.73 4.27
N LYS A 121 -11.77 -6.57 4.78
CA LYS A 121 -12.62 -5.37 4.84
C LYS A 121 -11.85 -4.17 4.36
N ILE A 122 -12.57 -3.27 3.70
CA ILE A 122 -12.08 -1.94 3.34
C ILE A 122 -12.98 -0.89 3.98
N PHE A 123 -12.38 0.14 4.56
CA PHE A 123 -13.12 1.20 5.22
C PHE A 123 -12.31 2.50 5.21
N ARG A 124 -13.03 3.62 5.18
CA ARG A 124 -12.45 4.96 5.24
C ARG A 124 -11.84 5.23 6.61
N LYS A 125 -10.64 5.81 6.65
CA LYS A 125 -10.00 6.26 7.90
C LYS A 125 -9.45 7.68 7.74
N ARG A 126 -10.27 8.69 8.02
CA ARG A 126 -9.97 10.11 7.75
C ARG A 126 -8.85 10.65 8.63
N GLU A 127 -8.73 10.10 9.83
CA GLU A 127 -7.79 10.55 10.85
C GLU A 127 -6.33 10.34 10.43
N ILE A 128 -6.08 9.48 9.43
CA ILE A 128 -4.73 9.14 8.97
C ILE A 128 -4.39 9.69 7.59
N ASP A 129 -5.26 10.49 6.95
CA ASP A 129 -4.94 11.03 5.62
C ASP A 129 -3.64 11.83 5.63
N GLY A 130 -3.52 12.75 6.60
CA GLY A 130 -2.32 13.57 6.79
C GLY A 130 -1.12 12.72 7.17
N THR A 131 -1.27 11.85 8.16
CA THR A 131 -0.17 11.00 8.65
C THR A 131 0.41 10.10 7.57
N ILE A 132 -0.43 9.50 6.72
CA ILE A 132 0.06 8.67 5.61
C ILE A 132 0.71 9.52 4.52
N ALA A 133 0.20 10.72 4.26
CA ALA A 133 0.82 11.65 3.32
C ALA A 133 2.22 12.09 3.79
N GLU A 134 2.35 12.48 5.07
CA GLU A 134 3.61 12.81 5.73
C GLU A 134 4.59 11.63 5.68
N ARG A 135 4.15 10.43 6.07
CA ARG A 135 5.00 9.23 6.06
C ARG A 135 5.54 8.93 4.66
N LEU A 136 4.72 9.04 3.62
CA LEU A 136 5.18 8.84 2.24
C LEU A 136 6.15 9.94 1.80
N ALA A 137 5.94 11.20 2.20
CA ALA A 137 6.88 12.28 1.93
C ALA A 137 8.25 12.00 2.58
N ASP A 138 8.25 11.51 3.83
CA ASP A 138 9.47 11.11 4.54
C ASP A 138 10.18 9.95 3.83
N MET A 139 9.44 8.94 3.38
CA MET A 139 10.00 7.84 2.59
C MET A 139 10.62 8.36 1.29
N HIS A 140 9.92 9.22 0.55
CA HIS A 140 10.46 9.84 -0.67
C HIS A 140 11.70 10.68 -0.40
N ASN A 141 11.71 11.40 0.72
CA ASN A 141 12.88 12.15 1.12
C ASN A 141 14.04 11.19 1.37
N GLY A 142 13.88 10.18 2.22
CA GLY A 142 14.94 9.26 2.64
C GLY A 142 15.50 8.38 1.52
N HIS A 143 14.64 7.88 0.63
CA HIS A 143 15.03 7.00 -0.48
C HIS A 143 15.63 7.73 -1.69
N GLY A 144 15.65 9.06 -1.71
CA GLY A 144 16.21 9.78 -2.85
C GLY A 144 15.45 9.45 -4.14
N ASN A 145 16.14 8.92 -5.14
CA ASN A 145 15.57 8.61 -6.45
C ASN A 145 15.30 7.11 -6.67
N ASP A 146 15.21 6.32 -5.61
CA ASP A 146 14.89 4.89 -5.72
C ASP A 146 13.54 4.66 -6.43
N PRO A 147 13.43 3.67 -7.32
CA PRO A 147 12.18 3.40 -8.03
C PRO A 147 11.07 2.95 -7.07
N LEU A 148 9.83 3.19 -7.45
CA LEU A 148 8.67 2.68 -6.72
C LEU A 148 8.53 1.14 -6.88
N PRO A 149 7.99 0.44 -5.87
CA PRO A 149 7.61 0.95 -4.56
C PRO A 149 8.84 1.20 -3.67
N LEU A 150 8.78 2.24 -2.85
CA LEU A 150 9.76 2.47 -1.78
C LEU A 150 9.59 1.42 -0.68
N VAL A 151 10.68 0.97 -0.06
CA VAL A 151 10.63 -0.10 0.94
C VAL A 151 11.42 0.28 2.17
N ASP A 152 10.70 0.47 3.26
CA ASP A 152 11.28 0.57 4.60
C ASP A 152 11.13 -0.79 5.32
N ASP A 153 12.25 -1.36 5.77
CA ASP A 153 12.28 -2.58 6.59
C ASP A 153 12.78 -2.31 8.00
N HIS A 154 11.85 -2.10 8.92
CA HIS A 154 12.13 -1.85 10.33
C HIS A 154 12.54 -3.11 11.11
N ASN A 155 12.59 -4.30 10.49
CA ASN A 155 13.29 -5.44 11.10
C ASN A 155 14.81 -5.26 11.06
N GLN A 156 15.29 -4.36 10.20
CA GLN A 156 16.70 -4.02 10.05
C GLN A 156 16.93 -2.57 10.47
N MET A 157 18.20 -2.23 10.73
CA MET A 157 18.55 -0.84 10.97
C MET A 157 18.43 -0.08 9.66
N MET A 158 17.49 0.87 9.57
CA MET A 158 17.28 1.66 8.36
C MET A 158 18.32 2.77 8.26
N TRP A 159 18.97 2.86 7.10
CA TRP A 159 19.93 3.91 6.78
C TRP A 159 19.55 4.55 5.45
N TYR A 160 19.06 5.79 5.50
CA TYR A 160 18.86 6.59 4.30
C TYR A 160 20.19 7.15 3.82
N SER A 161 20.71 6.61 2.73
CA SER A 161 22.03 6.97 2.22
C SER A 161 22.04 8.26 1.39
N ARG A 162 20.89 8.68 0.85
CA ARG A 162 20.78 9.80 -0.11
C ARG A 162 19.46 10.58 0.03
N PRO A 163 19.22 11.24 1.17
CA PRO A 163 17.98 11.98 1.32
C PRO A 163 17.92 13.20 0.38
N ARG A 164 16.75 13.46 -0.23
CA ARG A 164 16.57 14.59 -1.18
C ARG A 164 16.75 15.97 -0.55
N SER A 165 16.55 16.07 0.77
CA SER A 165 16.71 17.32 1.52
C SER A 165 18.16 17.68 1.83
N LEU A 166 19.13 16.79 1.61
CA LEU A 166 20.55 17.11 1.77
C LEU A 166 21.14 17.60 0.45
N PRO A 167 21.87 18.73 0.44
CA PRO A 167 22.62 19.14 -0.73
C PRO A 167 23.73 18.13 -1.04
N SER A 168 23.83 17.74 -2.31
CA SER A 168 24.86 16.87 -2.89
C SER A 168 26.26 17.45 -2.79
#